data_AF-F6B9S3-F1
#
_entry.id   AF-F6B9S3-F1
#
_cell.length_a   1.000
_cell.length_b   1.000
_cell.length_c   1.000
_cell.angle_alpha   90.00
_cell.angle_beta   90.00
_cell.angle_gamma   90.00
#
_symmetry.space_group_name_H-M   'P 1'
#
loop_
_entity.id
_entity.type
_entity.pdbx_description
1 polymer ?
#
loop_
_entity_poly.entity_id
_entity_poly.type
_entity_poly.pdbx_seq_one_letter_code
_entity_poly.pdbx_strand_id
1 'polypeptide(L)'
;MKDTVTLVMIVKNESQNLGTCLDSVKNHIDEIVIVDTGSTDSTLDIASRYTDKVYTYPWNGDFAAARNYAIARAGGDWILSLDADESLICAPGQLKELVRRKNNIDAYMLPLLYPVAECTGEYNQFLVLRLFRNKKGYQFRGKIHEQVVVHNNEVVEIADDIVIKHNMASPKERNRKRGRNLAALKKAYLEDPTNYFLQYYLGIEWLGLAKPDKALPFLQNAYRNLTDDHLLFRAPTLRYLLICLNILGQLDEMICLSLEAALKYPDYTDIYYLGGIALEEKKEYKIAVKWFDQAIQCGVPPSIYSHMNGTGSFLALYHMGFCYEKLGMPENAQACYERALHENNQYIYPAGNLFLLILKKRGPRYTLEYFKEKGYLNNLRLALTVADLFFLAGYPDLSERCLGRCSVSSDKSEEVFFQLGRYNIYSGRLKKGLNYMEQIPEGSDFFIDGQTHKAVALLLMGRFNDCRSLGLQMWKNKLTRTTARVILSLSRSMQDGQSPDASTKFIGADLIRASLNILDLCYHYLPGKSTEGSHLTQIINILESIIRRSIPMGDRALQEYYQDRTNSLREFFDYKFGNGGIRT
;
A
#
# COMPACT_ATOMS: atom_id res chain seq x y z
N MET A 1 16.36 42.89 11.04
CA MET A 1 15.48 41.83 11.58
C MET A 1 16.37 40.63 11.87
N LYS A 2 16.07 39.85 12.91
CA LYS A 2 16.85 38.65 13.23
C LYS A 2 16.04 37.51 12.66
N ASP A 3 16.37 37.04 11.46
CA ASP A 3 15.62 36.02 10.67
C ASP A 3 15.50 34.67 11.41
N THR A 4 14.69 34.69 12.46
CA THR A 4 14.46 33.65 13.44
C THR A 4 13.16 32.98 13.10
N VAL A 5 13.13 31.66 13.22
CA VAL A 5 12.04 30.79 12.83
C VAL A 5 11.58 30.06 14.08
N THR A 6 10.31 30.24 14.42
CA THR A 6 9.63 29.50 15.48
C THR A 6 8.80 28.39 14.86
N LEU A 7 9.01 27.16 15.31
CA LEU A 7 8.06 26.07 15.10
C LEU A 7 6.88 26.27 16.05
N VAL A 8 5.66 26.30 15.51
CA VAL A 8 4.41 26.26 16.28
C VAL A 8 3.65 24.97 15.96
N MET A 9 3.14 24.33 17.00
CA MET A 9 2.41 23.06 16.87
C MET A 9 1.30 22.95 17.90
N ILE A 10 0.19 22.32 17.51
CA ILE A 10 -0.81 21.82 18.45
C ILE A 10 -0.68 20.29 18.53
N VAL A 11 -0.80 19.74 19.73
CA VAL A 11 -0.66 18.28 19.95
C VAL A 11 -1.80 17.72 20.79
N LYS A 12 -2.10 16.44 20.58
CA LYS A 12 -2.95 15.62 21.44
C LYS A 12 -2.72 14.14 21.21
N ASN A 13 -2.14 13.44 22.19
CA ASN A 13 -1.89 11.99 22.13
C ASN A 13 -1.04 11.58 20.91
N GLU A 14 0.09 12.26 20.71
CA GLU A 14 0.99 12.09 19.57
C GLU A 14 2.35 11.50 20.01
N SER A 15 2.38 10.73 21.11
CA SER A 15 3.62 10.14 21.63
C SER A 15 4.37 9.24 20.63
N GLN A 16 3.69 8.71 19.62
CA GLN A 16 4.27 7.88 18.56
C GLN A 16 4.98 8.71 17.48
N ASN A 17 4.54 9.94 17.21
CA ASN A 17 4.99 10.72 16.05
C ASN A 17 5.85 11.93 16.45
N LEU A 18 5.55 12.54 17.60
CA LEU A 18 6.09 13.84 18.00
C LEU A 18 7.63 13.86 18.03
N GLY A 19 8.27 12.82 18.56
CA GLY A 19 9.73 12.73 18.62
C GLY A 19 10.38 12.81 17.24
N THR A 20 9.90 12.00 16.29
CA THR A 20 10.35 11.99 14.90
C THR A 20 10.16 13.35 14.22
N CYS A 21 9.00 13.98 14.43
CA CYS A 21 8.73 15.32 13.92
C CYS A 21 9.74 16.34 14.45
N LEU A 22 9.90 16.43 15.78
CA LEU A 22 10.80 17.41 16.40
C LEU A 22 12.28 17.16 16.05
N ASP A 23 12.70 15.91 15.93
CA ASP A 23 14.05 15.56 15.48
C ASP A 23 14.32 16.02 14.05
N SER A 24 13.31 16.01 13.16
CA SER A 24 13.46 16.46 11.77
C SER A 24 13.69 17.98 11.63
N VAL A 25 13.27 18.76 12.62
CA VAL A 25 13.21 20.24 12.50
C VAL A 25 14.11 20.97 13.49
N LYS A 26 14.48 20.37 14.63
CA LYS A 26 15.21 21.03 15.74
C LYS A 26 16.49 21.76 15.32
N ASN A 27 17.18 21.28 14.27
CA ASN A 27 18.44 21.88 13.80
C ASN A 27 18.22 23.03 12.78
N HIS A 28 16.97 23.29 12.38
CA HIS A 28 16.61 24.30 11.37
C HIS A 28 15.92 25.53 11.95
N ILE A 29 15.48 25.47 13.20
CA ILE A 29 14.66 26.49 13.88
C ILE A 29 15.39 27.06 15.10
N ASP A 30 14.93 28.20 15.62
CA ASP A 30 15.51 28.84 16.82
C ASP A 30 14.63 28.67 18.06
N GLU A 31 13.34 28.36 17.86
CA GLU A 31 12.36 28.25 18.93
C GLU A 31 11.30 27.20 18.60
N ILE A 32 10.88 26.44 19.60
CA ILE A 32 9.77 25.49 19.52
C ILE A 32 8.71 25.90 20.52
N VAL A 33 7.47 26.07 20.04
CA VAL A 33 6.27 26.33 20.84
C VAL A 33 5.29 25.18 20.60
N ILE A 34 4.94 24.49 21.68
CA ILE A 34 3.98 23.38 21.65
C ILE A 34 2.76 23.74 22.49
N VAL A 35 1.58 23.58 21.92
CA VAL A 35 0.30 23.75 22.61
C VAL A 35 -0.41 22.41 22.70
N ASP A 36 -0.53 21.87 23.91
CA ASP A 36 -1.27 20.66 24.18
C ASP A 36 -2.77 20.93 24.36
N THR A 37 -3.60 20.13 23.69
CA THR A 37 -5.06 20.24 23.73
C THR A 37 -5.74 19.14 24.57
N GLY A 38 -4.99 18.58 25.53
CA GLY A 38 -5.44 17.56 26.47
C GLY A 38 -4.91 16.18 26.14
N SER A 39 -3.58 16.01 26.05
CA SER A 39 -2.93 14.70 25.97
C SER A 39 -3.06 13.95 27.29
N THR A 40 -3.15 12.63 27.20
CA THR A 40 -3.24 11.67 28.31
C THR A 40 -2.16 10.59 28.23
N ASP A 41 -1.33 10.61 27.20
CA ASP A 41 -0.16 9.74 27.01
C ASP A 41 1.14 10.51 27.28
N SER A 42 2.29 9.93 26.95
CA SER A 42 3.62 10.53 27.16
C SER A 42 3.96 11.68 26.19
N THR A 43 3.00 12.28 25.48
CA THR A 43 3.25 13.40 24.54
C THR A 43 3.95 14.57 25.23
N LEU A 44 3.51 14.96 26.43
CA LEU A 44 4.11 16.09 27.18
C LEU A 44 5.53 15.78 27.67
N ASP A 45 5.78 14.54 28.08
CA ASP A 45 7.12 14.08 28.50
C ASP A 45 8.11 14.08 27.34
N ILE A 46 7.63 13.88 26.11
CA ILE A 46 8.43 13.99 24.89
C ILE A 46 8.67 15.47 24.58
N ALA A 47 7.61 16.29 24.54
CA ALA A 47 7.68 17.72 24.22
C ALA A 47 8.68 18.48 25.11
N SER A 48 8.64 18.23 26.42
CA SER A 48 9.51 18.88 27.42
C SER A 48 11.01 18.59 27.25
N ARG A 49 11.39 17.55 26.49
CA ARG A 49 12.80 17.28 26.17
C ARG A 49 13.36 18.21 25.09
N TYR A 50 12.48 18.85 24.31
CA TYR A 50 12.86 19.72 23.20
C TYR A 50 12.68 21.20 23.51
N THR A 51 11.77 21.56 24.41
CA THR A 51 11.49 22.96 24.74
C THR A 51 10.82 23.11 26.10
N ASP A 52 11.10 24.22 26.78
CA ASP A 52 10.38 24.64 27.98
C ASP A 52 9.07 25.39 27.65
N LYS A 53 8.83 25.71 26.37
CA LYS A 53 7.64 26.44 25.90
C LYS A 53 6.50 25.50 25.52
N VAL A 54 6.08 24.71 26.50
CA VAL A 54 4.92 23.82 26.40
C VAL A 54 3.74 24.47 27.14
N TYR A 55 2.66 24.74 26.42
CA TYR A 55 1.46 25.37 26.96
C TYR A 55 0.25 24.44 26.84
N THR A 56 -0.75 24.65 27.68
CA THR A 56 -2.03 23.95 27.58
C THR A 56 -3.10 24.89 27.02
N TYR A 57 -3.96 24.37 26.14
CA TYR A 57 -5.14 25.06 25.63
C TYR A 57 -6.35 24.11 25.70
N PRO A 58 -7.38 24.41 26.52
CA PRO A 58 -8.56 23.56 26.62
C PRO A 58 -9.25 23.36 25.27
N TRP A 59 -9.44 22.11 24.85
CA TRP A 59 -10.08 21.80 23.58
C TRP A 59 -11.53 22.30 23.55
N ASN A 60 -11.82 23.22 22.63
CA ASN A 60 -13.13 23.85 22.44
C ASN A 60 -13.81 23.46 21.11
N GLY A 61 -13.23 22.53 20.35
CA GLY A 61 -13.73 22.15 19.02
C GLY A 61 -13.20 23.01 17.86
N ASP A 62 -12.26 23.93 18.11
CA ASP A 62 -11.73 24.86 17.12
C ASP A 62 -10.20 24.74 17.00
N PHE A 63 -9.74 24.15 15.89
CA PHE A 63 -8.31 24.01 15.58
C PHE A 63 -7.63 25.37 15.36
N ALA A 64 -8.31 26.31 14.69
CA ALA A 64 -7.76 27.62 14.41
C ALA A 64 -7.50 28.38 15.71
N ALA A 65 -8.41 28.29 16.69
CA ALA A 65 -8.24 28.92 17.99
C ALA A 65 -6.97 28.39 18.73
N ALA A 66 -6.77 27.07 18.73
CA ALA A 66 -5.58 26.46 19.35
C ALA A 66 -4.28 26.84 18.61
N ARG A 67 -4.27 26.81 17.27
CA ARG A 67 -3.10 27.21 16.47
C ARG A 67 -2.76 28.70 16.63
N ASN A 68 -3.77 29.56 16.66
CA ASN A 68 -3.58 31.00 16.88
C ASN A 68 -3.08 31.30 18.29
N TYR A 69 -3.50 30.51 19.29
CA TYR A 69 -2.90 30.58 20.62
C TYR A 69 -1.42 30.19 20.61
N ALA A 70 -1.02 29.17 19.83
CA ALA A 70 0.39 28.81 19.65
C ALA A 70 1.19 29.95 18.98
N ILE A 71 0.68 30.54 17.90
CA ILE A 71 1.29 31.69 17.22
C ILE A 71 1.50 32.86 18.20
N ALA A 72 0.52 33.14 19.05
CA ALA A 72 0.63 34.23 20.03
C ALA A 72 1.72 34.02 21.10
N ARG A 73 2.24 32.79 21.24
CA ARG A 73 3.36 32.47 22.15
C ARG A 73 4.72 32.46 21.44
N ALA A 74 4.74 32.58 20.12
CA ALA A 74 5.95 32.58 19.31
C ALA A 74 6.66 33.94 19.33
N GLY A 75 7.98 33.91 19.52
CA GLY A 75 8.85 35.08 19.55
C GLY A 75 9.65 35.33 18.27
N GLY A 76 9.72 34.35 17.36
CA GLY A 76 10.48 34.46 16.11
C GLY A 76 9.86 35.38 15.07
N ASP A 77 10.69 35.87 14.14
CA ASP A 77 10.28 36.71 13.00
C ASP A 77 9.43 35.92 11.98
N TRP A 78 9.64 34.61 11.90
CA TRP A 78 8.92 33.66 11.05
C TRP A 78 8.31 32.53 11.86
N ILE A 79 7.20 32.01 11.37
CA ILE A 79 6.45 30.89 11.91
C ILE A 79 6.50 29.75 10.91
N LEU A 80 6.97 28.59 11.35
CA LEU A 80 6.78 27.31 10.70
C LEU A 80 5.68 26.56 11.47
N SER A 81 4.56 26.24 10.83
CA SER A 81 3.48 25.46 11.42
C SER A 81 3.54 24.04 10.90
N LEU A 82 3.66 23.05 11.79
CA LEU A 82 3.63 21.63 11.44
C LEU A 82 2.67 20.87 12.35
N ASP A 83 2.17 19.75 11.86
CA ASP A 83 1.45 18.76 12.64
C ASP A 83 2.42 17.69 13.18
N ALA A 84 2.08 17.04 14.30
CA ALA A 84 2.99 16.11 14.99
C ALA A 84 3.28 14.84 14.17
N ASP A 85 2.41 14.51 13.21
CA ASP A 85 2.57 13.44 12.24
C ASP A 85 3.25 13.90 10.94
N GLU A 86 3.81 15.11 10.89
CA GLU A 86 4.61 15.62 9.76
C GLU A 86 6.11 15.63 10.09
N SER A 87 6.97 15.68 9.07
CA SER A 87 8.43 15.84 9.22
C SER A 87 8.97 16.74 8.13
N LEU A 88 9.94 17.60 8.48
CA LEU A 88 10.56 18.53 7.54
C LEU A 88 11.75 17.86 6.85
N ILE A 89 11.74 17.84 5.52
CA ILE A 89 12.86 17.42 4.67
C ILE A 89 13.52 18.69 4.16
N CYS A 90 14.64 19.04 4.77
CA CYS A 90 15.37 20.28 4.51
C CYS A 90 16.87 20.06 4.71
N ALA A 91 17.70 20.57 3.80
CA ALA A 91 19.14 20.55 3.99
C ALA A 91 19.56 21.53 5.10
N PRO A 92 20.68 21.27 5.80
CA PRO A 92 21.19 22.19 6.82
C PRO A 92 21.35 23.62 6.27
N GLY A 93 20.78 24.61 6.97
CA GLY A 93 20.86 26.03 6.61
C GLY A 93 19.86 26.51 5.54
N GLN A 94 19.24 25.61 4.78
CA GLN A 94 18.37 25.96 3.66
C GLN A 94 17.11 26.74 4.08
N LEU A 95 16.47 26.35 5.20
CA LEU A 95 15.33 27.11 5.75
C LEU A 95 15.71 28.56 6.10
N LYS A 96 16.93 28.77 6.61
CA LYS A 96 17.45 30.10 6.94
C LYS A 96 17.78 30.92 5.70
N GLU A 97 18.29 30.28 4.66
CA GLU A 97 18.51 30.92 3.37
C GLU A 97 17.18 31.37 2.76
N LEU A 98 16.16 30.51 2.76
CA LEU A 98 14.85 30.81 2.21
C LEU A 98 14.24 32.07 2.83
N VAL A 99 14.19 32.15 4.17
CA VAL A 99 13.60 33.30 4.87
C VAL A 99 14.41 34.60 4.74
N ARG A 100 15.67 34.50 4.31
CA ARG A 100 16.57 35.65 4.04
C ARG A 100 16.57 36.09 2.58
N ARG A 101 16.09 35.24 1.67
CA ARG A 101 16.27 35.40 0.23
C ARG A 101 15.61 36.66 -0.32
N LYS A 102 14.40 36.98 0.15
CA LYS A 102 13.59 38.09 -0.35
C LYS A 102 12.87 38.83 0.77
N ASN A 103 13.02 40.15 0.79
CA ASN A 103 12.41 41.00 1.82
C ASN A 103 10.93 41.30 1.56
N ASN A 104 10.44 41.13 0.33
CA ASN A 104 9.05 41.37 -0.06
C ASN A 104 8.14 40.14 0.05
N ILE A 105 8.69 38.99 0.44
CA ILE A 105 7.93 37.77 0.66
C ILE A 105 7.63 37.64 2.15
N ASP A 106 6.37 37.33 2.43
CA ASP A 106 5.84 37.19 3.77
C ASP A 106 5.34 35.76 4.07
N ALA A 107 5.13 34.92 3.05
CA ALA A 107 4.72 33.55 3.23
C ALA A 107 5.25 32.62 2.11
N TYR A 108 5.44 31.36 2.47
CA TYR A 108 5.84 30.30 1.58
C TYR A 108 4.85 29.14 1.62
N MET A 109 4.44 28.70 0.44
CA MET A 109 3.80 27.40 0.25
C MET A 109 4.87 26.33 0.06
N LEU A 110 4.76 25.26 0.84
CA LEU A 110 5.69 24.14 0.83
C LEU A 110 4.98 22.90 0.25
N PRO A 111 5.67 22.08 -0.57
CA PRO A 111 5.16 20.77 -0.96
C PRO A 111 4.96 19.87 0.25
N LEU A 112 3.80 19.22 0.34
CA LEU A 112 3.49 18.18 1.31
C LEU A 112 3.31 16.85 0.61
N LEU A 113 4.11 15.86 0.99
CA LEU A 113 4.03 14.48 0.52
C LEU A 113 3.14 13.68 1.48
N TYR A 114 2.03 13.20 0.95
CA TYR A 114 1.03 12.41 1.68
C TYR A 114 1.04 10.96 1.18
N PRO A 115 1.65 10.01 1.91
CA PRO A 115 1.73 8.62 1.50
C PRO A 115 0.35 7.98 1.27
N VAL A 116 0.22 7.25 0.17
CA VAL A 116 -1.00 6.50 -0.21
C VAL A 116 -0.90 5.05 0.27
N ALA A 117 0.29 4.45 0.13
CA ALA A 117 0.59 3.09 0.54
C ALA A 117 1.99 3.00 1.16
N GLU A 118 2.11 2.27 2.27
CA GLU A 118 3.34 2.19 3.06
C GLU A 118 4.50 1.56 2.28
N CYS A 119 4.21 0.58 1.43
CA CYS A 119 5.24 -0.32 0.93
C CYS A 119 5.65 -0.05 -0.53
N THR A 120 4.89 0.74 -1.28
CA THR A 120 5.08 0.97 -2.72
C THR A 120 5.74 2.30 -3.06
N GLY A 121 5.93 3.18 -2.06
CA GLY A 121 6.52 4.50 -2.26
C GLY A 121 5.57 5.51 -2.93
N GLU A 122 4.29 5.19 -3.04
CA GLU A 122 3.26 6.07 -3.63
C GLU A 122 2.82 7.14 -2.63
N TYR A 123 2.75 8.39 -3.07
CA TYR A 123 2.29 9.55 -2.32
C TYR A 123 1.59 10.57 -3.24
N ASN A 124 0.66 11.31 -2.65
CA ASN A 124 0.16 12.55 -3.27
C ASN A 124 1.05 13.71 -2.83
N GLN A 125 1.35 14.62 -3.76
CA GLN A 125 1.99 15.89 -3.47
C GLN A 125 0.98 17.03 -3.67
N PHE A 126 0.96 17.99 -2.76
CA PHE A 126 0.19 19.22 -2.90
C PHE A 126 0.82 20.33 -2.04
N LEU A 127 0.53 21.59 -2.37
CA LEU A 127 1.06 22.73 -1.65
C LEU A 127 0.25 23.09 -0.42
N VAL A 128 0.96 23.45 0.65
CA VAL A 128 0.38 23.94 1.90
C VAL A 128 1.12 25.20 2.37
N LEU A 129 0.38 26.21 2.84
CA LEU A 129 1.00 27.41 3.43
C LEU A 129 1.38 27.11 4.87
N ARG A 130 2.67 26.87 5.12
CA ARG A 130 3.19 26.44 6.44
C ARG A 130 4.29 27.32 6.99
N LEU A 131 4.94 28.15 6.16
CA LEU A 131 5.99 29.07 6.59
C LEU A 131 5.56 30.51 6.29
N PHE A 132 5.48 31.37 7.30
CA PHE A 132 4.99 32.74 7.13
C PHE A 132 5.54 33.67 8.20
N ARG A 133 5.60 34.97 7.92
CA ARG A 133 6.07 35.97 8.89
C ARG A 133 5.13 36.06 10.08
N ASN A 134 5.72 36.26 11.25
CA ASN A 134 4.99 36.53 12.49
C ASN A 134 4.46 37.98 12.51
N LYS A 135 3.46 38.27 11.68
CA LYS A 135 2.83 39.58 11.54
C LYS A 135 1.41 39.57 12.09
N LYS A 136 0.98 40.71 12.66
CA LYS A 136 -0.43 40.92 13.03
C LYS A 136 -1.30 40.75 11.79
N GLY A 137 -2.28 39.84 11.86
CA GLY A 137 -3.22 39.55 10.78
C GLY A 137 -3.03 38.17 10.14
N TYR A 138 -1.84 37.56 10.24
CA TYR A 138 -1.59 36.22 9.70
C TYR A 138 -2.01 35.18 10.73
N GLN A 139 -3.24 34.73 10.60
CA GLN A 139 -3.89 33.83 11.55
C GLN A 139 -4.64 32.75 10.81
N PHE A 140 -4.73 31.58 11.44
CA PHE A 140 -5.58 30.50 10.98
C PHE A 140 -7.05 30.93 11.05
N ARG A 141 -7.80 30.73 9.97
CA ARG A 141 -9.24 30.90 9.90
C ARG A 141 -9.88 29.70 9.22
N GLY A 142 -11.13 29.42 9.60
CA GLY A 142 -11.92 28.28 9.12
C GLY A 142 -12.26 27.33 10.26
N LYS A 143 -13.48 26.78 10.23
CA LYS A 143 -13.95 25.81 11.24
C LYS A 143 -13.36 24.41 11.03
N ILE A 144 -12.97 24.10 9.79
CA ILE A 144 -12.36 22.84 9.36
C ILE A 144 -11.49 23.12 8.13
N HIS A 145 -10.36 22.40 8.02
CA HIS A 145 -9.32 22.71 7.03
C HIS A 145 -8.88 24.18 7.12
N GLU A 146 -8.62 24.63 8.35
CA GLU A 146 -8.19 25.99 8.65
C GLU A 146 -6.91 26.35 7.89
N GLN A 147 -6.89 27.55 7.32
CA GLN A 147 -5.73 28.06 6.59
C GLN A 147 -5.30 29.40 7.16
N VAL A 148 -4.00 29.68 7.07
CA VAL A 148 -3.48 31.01 7.38
C VAL A 148 -3.95 31.97 6.31
N VAL A 149 -4.61 33.04 6.73
CA VAL A 149 -5.08 34.06 5.80
C VAL A 149 -3.96 35.07 5.52
N VAL A 150 -3.50 35.09 4.27
CA VAL A 150 -2.60 36.10 3.73
C VAL A 150 -3.37 36.88 2.67
N HIS A 151 -3.58 38.17 2.88
CA HIS A 151 -4.51 38.98 2.07
C HIS A 151 -3.95 39.42 0.71
N ASN A 152 -2.62 39.35 0.51
CA ASN A 152 -1.97 39.70 -0.75
C ASN A 152 -1.22 38.48 -1.29
N ASN A 153 -1.59 38.00 -2.48
CA ASN A 153 -0.93 36.85 -3.09
C ASN A 153 0.50 37.18 -3.58
N GLU A 154 0.83 38.45 -3.85
CA GLU A 154 2.16 38.86 -4.31
C GLU A 154 3.26 38.66 -3.26
N VAL A 155 2.88 38.53 -1.98
CA VAL A 155 3.81 38.26 -0.88
C VAL A 155 3.90 36.76 -0.54
N VAL A 156 3.28 35.89 -1.35
CA VAL A 156 3.29 34.44 -1.21
C VAL A 156 4.12 33.81 -2.33
N GLU A 157 5.08 32.96 -2.00
CA GLU A 157 5.93 32.25 -2.97
C GLU A 157 5.89 30.74 -2.74
N ILE A 158 6.15 29.96 -3.78
CA ILE A 158 6.32 28.50 -3.68
C ILE A 158 7.81 28.20 -3.44
N ALA A 159 8.10 27.37 -2.44
CA ALA A 159 9.45 26.88 -2.18
C ALA A 159 9.49 25.36 -2.34
N ASP A 160 9.90 24.90 -3.52
CA ASP A 160 9.91 23.48 -3.90
C ASP A 160 11.02 22.66 -3.23
N ASP A 161 12.02 23.35 -2.69
CA ASP A 161 13.26 22.80 -2.17
C ASP A 161 13.16 22.40 -0.68
N ILE A 162 12.09 22.84 0.00
CA ILE A 162 11.77 22.46 1.39
C ILE A 162 10.46 21.69 1.41
N VAL A 163 10.53 20.42 1.78
CA VAL A 163 9.40 19.50 1.64
C VAL A 163 8.91 19.03 3.00
N ILE A 164 7.59 18.94 3.17
CA ILE A 164 6.96 18.32 4.33
C ILE A 164 6.56 16.91 3.97
N LYS A 165 6.90 15.93 4.81
CA LYS A 165 6.47 14.54 4.65
C LYS A 165 5.49 14.18 5.77
N HIS A 166 4.30 13.72 5.40
CA HIS A 166 3.31 13.23 6.35
C HIS A 166 3.55 11.74 6.66
N ASN A 167 3.44 11.34 7.92
CA ASN A 167 3.52 9.95 8.36
C ASN A 167 2.18 9.25 8.15
N MET A 168 2.21 8.01 7.68
CA MET A 168 0.97 7.27 7.44
C MET A 168 0.34 6.83 8.76
N ALA A 169 -0.85 7.34 9.05
CA ALA A 169 -1.63 6.90 10.20
C ALA A 169 -2.30 5.55 9.95
N SER A 170 -2.53 4.78 11.02
CA SER A 170 -3.22 3.48 10.93
C SER A 170 -4.59 3.61 10.24
N PRO A 171 -5.08 2.57 9.54
CA PRO A 171 -6.40 2.61 8.91
C PRO A 171 -7.53 2.99 9.89
N LYS A 172 -7.46 2.49 11.12
CA LYS A 172 -8.43 2.80 12.20
C LYS A 172 -8.42 4.29 12.54
N GLU A 173 -7.23 4.87 12.68
CA GLU A 173 -7.09 6.28 12.99
C GLU A 173 -7.52 7.18 11.85
N ARG A 174 -7.12 6.87 10.61
CA ARG A 174 -7.57 7.61 9.41
C ARG A 174 -9.09 7.65 9.33
N ASN A 175 -9.76 6.51 9.54
CA ASN A 175 -11.23 6.45 9.53
C ASN A 175 -11.87 7.27 10.66
N ARG A 176 -11.27 7.27 11.85
CA ARG A 176 -11.71 8.13 12.98
C ARG A 176 -11.58 9.62 12.63
N LYS A 177 -10.42 10.05 12.11
CA LYS A 177 -10.16 11.44 11.69
C LYS A 177 -11.17 11.85 10.60
N ARG A 178 -11.39 11.02 9.57
CA ARG A 178 -12.37 11.25 8.49
C ARG A 178 -13.81 11.38 9.00
N GLY A 179 -14.24 10.48 9.89
CA GLY A 179 -15.59 10.54 10.47
C GLY A 179 -15.87 11.84 11.23
N ARG A 180 -14.90 12.30 12.03
CA ARG A 180 -14.97 13.58 12.73
C ARG A 180 -15.01 14.76 11.75
N ASN A 181 -14.12 14.77 10.77
CA ASN A 181 -14.03 15.83 9.77
C ASN A 181 -15.33 15.94 8.97
N LEU A 182 -15.88 14.81 8.51
CA LEU A 182 -17.13 14.77 7.76
C LEU A 182 -18.32 15.35 8.56
N ALA A 183 -18.38 15.10 9.88
CA ALA A 183 -19.43 15.66 10.72
C ALA A 183 -19.36 17.20 10.78
N ALA A 184 -18.15 17.74 10.96
CA ALA A 184 -17.93 19.19 10.97
C ALA A 184 -18.18 19.84 9.60
N LEU A 185 -17.71 19.22 8.51
CA LEU A 185 -17.94 19.70 7.14
C LEU A 185 -19.42 19.74 6.78
N LYS A 186 -20.20 18.72 7.16
CA LYS A 186 -21.65 18.71 6.93
C LYS A 186 -22.35 19.86 7.63
N LYS A 187 -21.97 20.14 8.88
CA LYS A 187 -22.53 21.28 9.62
C LYS A 187 -22.18 22.60 8.94
N ALA A 188 -20.91 22.80 8.56
CA ALA A 188 -20.47 24.00 7.85
C ALA A 188 -21.18 24.18 6.50
N TYR A 189 -21.39 23.09 5.76
CA TYR A 189 -22.10 23.10 4.49
C TYR A 189 -23.58 23.47 4.63
N LEU A 190 -24.25 23.06 5.72
CA LEU A 190 -25.63 23.50 5.98
C LEU A 190 -25.73 25.00 6.29
N GLU A 191 -24.68 25.59 6.85
CA GLU A 191 -24.60 27.03 7.14
C GLU A 191 -24.28 27.84 5.87
N ASP A 192 -23.43 27.32 4.98
CA ASP A 192 -23.07 27.96 3.70
C ASP A 192 -22.97 26.92 2.56
N PRO A 193 -24.12 26.55 1.94
CA PRO A 193 -24.15 25.55 0.88
C PRO A 193 -23.48 26.01 -0.41
N THR A 194 -23.31 27.32 -0.60
CA THR A 194 -22.71 27.93 -1.79
C THR A 194 -21.18 27.91 -1.76
N ASN A 195 -20.57 27.52 -0.65
CA ASN A 195 -19.13 27.44 -0.51
C ASN A 195 -18.53 26.26 -1.27
N TYR A 196 -17.96 26.53 -2.45
CA TYR A 196 -17.38 25.49 -3.30
C TYR A 196 -16.15 24.80 -2.68
N PHE A 197 -15.43 25.46 -1.76
CA PHE A 197 -14.31 24.84 -1.03
C PHE A 197 -14.82 23.78 -0.03
N LEU A 198 -15.92 24.06 0.68
CA LEU A 198 -16.56 23.06 1.55
C LEU A 198 -17.04 21.85 0.76
N GLN A 199 -17.58 22.07 -0.44
CA GLN A 199 -18.01 20.99 -1.32
C GLN A 199 -16.84 20.15 -1.82
N TYR A 200 -15.73 20.77 -2.23
CA TYR A 200 -14.49 20.05 -2.55
C TYR A 200 -14.05 19.12 -1.40
N TYR A 201 -13.96 19.63 -0.17
CA TYR A 201 -13.59 18.84 1.00
C TYR A 201 -14.60 17.73 1.32
N LEU A 202 -15.90 17.99 1.19
CA LEU A 202 -16.94 16.96 1.32
C LEU A 202 -16.77 15.84 0.30
N GLY A 203 -16.45 16.18 -0.95
CA GLY A 203 -16.16 15.23 -2.02
C GLY A 203 -14.99 14.31 -1.67
N ILE A 204 -13.86 14.89 -1.21
CA ILE A 204 -12.69 14.11 -0.80
C ILE A 204 -12.98 13.20 0.39
N GLU A 205 -13.66 13.70 1.42
CA GLU A 205 -13.98 12.91 2.61
C GLU A 205 -14.93 11.74 2.29
N TRP A 206 -15.91 11.94 1.41
CA TRP A 206 -16.77 10.86 0.93
C TRP A 206 -16.03 9.83 0.09
N LEU A 207 -15.15 10.26 -0.83
CA LEU A 207 -14.28 9.35 -1.59
C LEU A 207 -13.37 8.55 -0.64
N GLY A 208 -12.79 9.21 0.35
CA GLY A 208 -11.98 8.56 1.37
C GLY A 208 -12.73 7.50 2.18
N LEU A 209 -14.04 7.62 2.33
CA LEU A 209 -14.89 6.62 2.97
C LEU A 209 -15.44 5.57 1.99
N ALA A 210 -14.87 5.48 0.78
CA ALA A 210 -15.30 4.59 -0.29
C ALA A 210 -16.78 4.75 -0.66
N LYS A 211 -17.27 6.01 -0.69
CA LYS A 211 -18.65 6.36 -1.05
C LYS A 211 -18.68 7.31 -2.26
N PRO A 212 -18.28 6.84 -3.44
CA PRO A 212 -18.14 7.67 -4.64
C PRO A 212 -19.48 8.31 -5.07
N ASP A 213 -20.61 7.60 -4.95
CA ASP A 213 -21.93 8.15 -5.29
C ASP A 213 -22.27 9.40 -4.49
N LYS A 214 -21.79 9.47 -3.24
CA LYS A 214 -22.01 10.64 -2.37
C LYS A 214 -21.01 11.75 -2.66
N ALA A 215 -19.83 11.42 -3.16
CA ALA A 215 -18.79 12.39 -3.47
C ALA A 215 -19.06 13.12 -4.79
N LEU A 216 -19.53 12.38 -5.81
CA LEU A 216 -19.70 12.87 -7.16
C LEU A 216 -20.42 14.23 -7.27
N PRO A 217 -21.61 14.45 -6.69
CA PRO A 217 -22.32 15.73 -6.84
C PRO A 217 -21.54 16.91 -6.25
N PHE A 218 -20.82 16.71 -5.15
CA PHE A 218 -20.01 17.75 -4.54
C PHE A 218 -18.78 18.08 -5.39
N LEU A 219 -18.10 17.08 -5.94
CA LEU A 219 -16.94 17.26 -6.80
C LEU A 219 -17.31 17.91 -8.14
N GLN A 220 -18.41 17.48 -8.77
CA GLN A 220 -18.92 18.09 -10.00
C GLN A 220 -19.29 19.56 -9.78
N ASN A 221 -20.01 19.88 -8.70
CA ASN A 221 -20.39 21.25 -8.43
C ASN A 221 -19.19 22.12 -8.03
N ALA A 222 -18.26 21.61 -7.23
CA ALA A 222 -17.03 22.33 -6.92
C ALA A 222 -16.22 22.62 -8.19
N TYR A 223 -16.00 21.61 -9.06
CA TYR A 223 -15.23 21.79 -10.30
C TYR A 223 -15.91 22.76 -11.27
N ARG A 224 -17.24 22.76 -11.36
CA ARG A 224 -17.97 23.68 -12.25
C ARG A 224 -17.81 25.15 -11.83
N ASN A 225 -17.75 25.43 -10.53
CA ASN A 225 -17.82 26.80 -10.01
C ASN A 225 -16.48 27.40 -9.55
N LEU A 226 -15.51 26.59 -9.14
CA LEU A 226 -14.15 27.08 -8.86
C LEU A 226 -13.54 27.65 -10.15
N THR A 227 -12.83 28.77 -10.13
CA THR A 227 -12.15 29.34 -11.32
C THR A 227 -10.65 29.04 -11.30
N ASP A 228 -9.91 29.50 -12.32
CA ASP A 228 -8.45 29.34 -12.35
C ASP A 228 -7.74 30.23 -11.32
N ASP A 229 -8.40 31.27 -10.80
CA ASP A 229 -7.96 32.01 -9.61
C ASP A 229 -7.89 31.11 -8.36
N HIS A 230 -8.57 29.95 -8.42
CA HIS A 230 -8.64 28.96 -7.35
C HIS A 230 -7.90 27.66 -7.74
N LEU A 231 -6.84 27.76 -8.53
CA LEU A 231 -6.17 26.59 -9.14
C LEU A 231 -5.77 25.51 -8.12
N LEU A 232 -5.29 25.93 -6.94
CA LEU A 232 -4.94 25.05 -5.81
C LEU A 232 -6.08 24.15 -5.35
N PHE A 233 -7.33 24.51 -5.63
CA PHE A 233 -8.52 23.71 -5.33
C PHE A 233 -9.14 23.12 -6.61
N ARG A 234 -9.19 23.89 -7.70
CA ARG A 234 -9.80 23.46 -8.96
C ARG A 234 -9.07 22.26 -9.57
N ALA A 235 -7.75 22.28 -9.63
CA ALA A 235 -6.94 21.19 -10.19
C ALA A 235 -7.04 19.87 -9.39
N PRO A 236 -6.93 19.84 -8.05
CA PRO A 236 -7.21 18.62 -7.32
C PRO A 236 -8.68 18.21 -7.42
N THR A 237 -9.64 19.15 -7.46
CA THR A 237 -11.07 18.78 -7.65
C THR A 237 -11.26 18.01 -8.94
N LEU A 238 -10.68 18.48 -10.05
CA LEU A 238 -10.70 17.77 -11.33
C LEU A 238 -10.14 16.34 -11.20
N ARG A 239 -8.96 16.20 -10.59
CA ARG A 239 -8.31 14.91 -10.40
C ARG A 239 -9.16 13.94 -9.57
N TYR A 240 -9.71 14.41 -8.44
CA TYR A 240 -10.60 13.58 -7.62
C TYR A 240 -11.93 13.29 -8.30
N LEU A 241 -12.43 14.19 -9.15
CA LEU A 241 -13.61 13.92 -9.98
C LEU A 241 -13.32 12.80 -10.97
N LEU A 242 -12.19 12.83 -11.69
CA LEU A 242 -11.77 11.75 -12.58
C LEU A 242 -11.64 10.40 -11.85
N ILE A 243 -11.01 10.39 -10.67
CA ILE A 243 -10.93 9.19 -9.81
C ILE A 243 -12.33 8.71 -9.41
N CYS A 244 -13.24 9.62 -9.05
CA CYS A 244 -14.61 9.29 -8.70
C CYS A 244 -15.36 8.63 -9.86
N LEU A 245 -15.24 9.19 -11.06
CA LEU A 245 -15.84 8.65 -12.28
C LEU A 245 -15.28 7.24 -12.60
N ASN A 246 -13.97 7.03 -12.42
CA ASN A 246 -13.35 5.72 -12.59
C ASN A 246 -13.95 4.67 -11.65
N ILE A 247 -14.05 4.98 -10.35
CA ILE A 247 -14.61 4.05 -9.36
C ILE A 247 -16.08 3.72 -9.66
N LEU A 248 -16.83 4.68 -10.23
CA LEU A 248 -18.23 4.48 -10.64
C LEU A 248 -18.38 3.76 -11.99
N GLY A 249 -17.28 3.50 -12.71
CA GLY A 249 -17.30 2.95 -14.06
C GLY A 249 -17.89 3.91 -15.11
N GLN A 250 -17.96 5.21 -14.82
CA GLN A 250 -18.45 6.25 -15.73
C GLN A 250 -17.35 6.69 -16.70
N LEU A 251 -16.82 5.72 -17.45
CA LEU A 251 -15.60 5.88 -18.24
C LEU A 251 -15.76 6.86 -19.41
N ASP A 252 -16.94 6.93 -20.04
CA ASP A 252 -17.15 7.85 -21.17
C ASP A 252 -17.11 9.32 -20.70
N GLU A 253 -17.73 9.63 -19.55
CA GLU A 253 -17.66 10.96 -18.94
C GLU A 253 -16.22 11.29 -18.51
N MET A 254 -15.51 10.32 -17.94
CA MET A 254 -14.11 10.47 -17.55
C MET A 254 -13.21 10.78 -18.74
N ILE A 255 -13.38 10.10 -19.87
CA ILE A 255 -12.62 10.34 -21.11
C ILE A 255 -12.93 11.74 -21.66
N CYS A 256 -14.20 12.12 -21.75
CA CYS A 256 -14.60 13.45 -22.21
C CYS A 256 -14.00 14.56 -21.34
N LEU A 257 -14.10 14.43 -20.01
CA LEU A 257 -13.54 15.39 -19.07
C LEU A 257 -12.01 15.44 -19.16
N SER A 258 -11.34 14.30 -19.35
CA SER A 258 -9.89 14.25 -19.53
C SER A 258 -9.45 14.96 -20.81
N LEU A 259 -10.18 14.78 -21.92
CA LEU A 259 -9.91 15.47 -23.19
C LEU A 259 -10.05 16.99 -23.06
N GLU A 260 -11.14 17.47 -22.44
CA GLU A 260 -11.34 18.89 -22.18
C GLU A 260 -10.22 19.45 -21.29
N ALA A 261 -9.89 18.74 -20.22
CA ALA A 261 -8.90 19.20 -19.26
C ALA A 261 -7.48 19.19 -19.83
N ALA A 262 -7.13 18.23 -20.70
CA ALA A 262 -5.82 18.17 -21.36
C ALA A 262 -5.59 19.36 -22.30
N LEU A 263 -6.65 19.95 -22.88
CA LEU A 263 -6.54 21.18 -23.65
C LEU A 263 -6.29 22.40 -22.76
N LYS A 264 -6.86 22.39 -21.55
CA LYS A 264 -6.79 23.50 -20.61
C LYS A 264 -5.51 23.48 -19.74
N TYR A 265 -5.04 22.30 -19.36
CA TYR A 265 -3.88 22.08 -18.49
C TYR A 265 -2.92 21.07 -19.14
N PRO A 266 -2.23 21.44 -20.23
CA PRO A 266 -1.43 20.51 -21.04
C PRO A 266 -0.17 19.97 -20.34
N ASP A 267 0.20 20.54 -19.20
CA ASP A 267 1.33 20.16 -18.35
C ASP A 267 0.90 19.40 -17.07
N TYR A 268 -0.40 19.14 -16.90
CA TYR A 268 -0.91 18.42 -15.74
C TYR A 268 -0.97 16.90 -16.00
N THR A 269 0.17 16.25 -15.74
CA THR A 269 0.45 14.82 -15.95
C THR A 269 -0.68 13.87 -15.52
N ASP A 270 -1.30 14.09 -14.35
CA ASP A 270 -2.33 13.21 -13.80
C ASP A 270 -3.57 13.10 -14.71
N ILE A 271 -3.88 14.13 -15.51
CA ILE A 271 -4.98 14.07 -16.50
C ILE A 271 -4.67 13.00 -17.55
N TYR A 272 -3.43 13.01 -18.08
CA TYR A 272 -3.02 12.04 -19.10
C TYR A 272 -2.95 10.62 -18.55
N TYR A 273 -2.45 10.48 -17.33
CA TYR A 273 -2.44 9.18 -16.66
C TYR A 273 -3.87 8.65 -16.46
N LEU A 274 -4.76 9.44 -15.84
CA LEU A 274 -6.14 9.01 -15.56
C LEU A 274 -6.95 8.76 -16.84
N GLY A 275 -6.81 9.62 -17.85
CA GLY A 275 -7.44 9.38 -19.16
C GLY A 275 -6.92 8.11 -19.84
N GLY A 276 -5.63 7.81 -19.70
CA GLY A 276 -5.03 6.55 -20.13
C GLY A 276 -5.64 5.34 -19.42
N ILE A 277 -5.85 5.40 -18.11
CA ILE A 277 -6.53 4.35 -17.33
C ILE A 277 -7.96 4.10 -17.86
N ALA A 278 -8.73 5.16 -18.10
CA ALA A 278 -10.09 5.03 -18.61
C ALA A 278 -10.13 4.35 -20.00
N LEU A 279 -9.17 4.68 -20.87
CA LEU A 279 -9.01 4.06 -22.19
C LEU A 279 -8.55 2.60 -22.10
N GLU A 280 -7.65 2.29 -21.17
CA GLU A 280 -7.23 0.92 -20.87
C GLU A 280 -8.42 0.06 -20.40
N GLU A 281 -9.24 0.56 -19.48
CA GLU A 281 -10.44 -0.13 -18.99
C GLU A 281 -11.47 -0.35 -20.11
N LYS A 282 -11.58 0.60 -21.05
CA LYS A 282 -12.37 0.46 -22.29
C LYS A 282 -11.73 -0.48 -23.33
N LYS A 283 -10.54 -1.01 -23.07
CA LYS A 283 -9.74 -1.87 -23.96
C LYS A 283 -9.26 -1.18 -25.24
N GLU A 284 -9.23 0.16 -25.24
CA GLU A 284 -8.71 0.99 -26.33
C GLU A 284 -7.18 1.14 -26.20
N TYR A 285 -6.47 0.01 -26.12
CA TYR A 285 -5.06 -0.06 -25.72
C TYR A 285 -4.14 0.81 -26.60
N LYS A 286 -4.42 0.90 -27.89
CA LYS A 286 -3.62 1.73 -28.82
C LYS A 286 -3.70 3.22 -28.49
N ILE A 287 -4.85 3.68 -28.03
CA ILE A 287 -5.05 5.08 -27.63
C ILE A 287 -4.51 5.28 -26.21
N ALA A 288 -4.77 4.33 -25.30
CA ALA A 288 -4.24 4.36 -23.94
C ALA A 288 -2.70 4.52 -23.91
N VAL A 289 -1.97 3.78 -24.76
CA VAL A 289 -0.50 3.93 -24.92
C VAL A 289 -0.11 5.37 -25.23
N LYS A 290 -0.83 6.08 -26.10
CA LYS A 290 -0.52 7.48 -26.43
C LYS A 290 -0.72 8.41 -25.24
N TRP A 291 -1.73 8.15 -24.42
CA TRP A 291 -2.02 8.92 -23.21
C TRP A 291 -0.96 8.67 -22.12
N PHE A 292 -0.56 7.42 -21.91
CA PHE A 292 0.54 7.11 -20.99
C PHE A 292 1.87 7.65 -21.48
N ASP A 293 2.16 7.59 -22.78
CA ASP A 293 3.36 8.19 -23.37
C ASP A 293 3.37 9.72 -23.16
N GLN A 294 2.23 10.39 -23.34
CA GLN A 294 2.10 11.81 -23.04
C GLN A 294 2.34 12.11 -21.55
N ALA A 295 1.79 11.29 -20.64
CA ALA A 295 2.07 11.43 -19.21
C ALA A 295 3.56 11.29 -18.90
N ILE A 296 4.25 10.33 -19.52
CA ILE A 296 5.70 10.14 -19.37
C ILE A 296 6.49 11.32 -19.93
N GLN A 297 6.07 11.90 -21.07
CA GLN A 297 6.68 13.08 -21.65
C GLN A 297 6.50 14.34 -20.77
N CYS A 298 5.35 14.49 -20.11
CA CYS A 298 5.11 15.57 -19.15
C CYS A 298 6.00 15.44 -17.90
N GLY A 299 6.26 14.22 -17.43
CA GLY A 299 7.04 13.98 -16.22
C GLY A 299 6.35 14.49 -14.96
N VAL A 300 7.10 15.10 -14.04
CA VAL A 300 6.54 15.68 -12.81
C VAL A 300 5.85 17.01 -13.16
N PRO A 301 4.54 17.17 -12.88
CA PRO A 301 3.84 18.41 -13.19
C PRO A 301 4.28 19.54 -12.26
N PRO A 302 4.05 20.82 -12.64
CA PRO A 302 4.33 21.96 -11.76
C PRO A 302 3.69 21.81 -10.37
N SER A 303 4.39 22.21 -9.31
CA SER A 303 3.96 22.02 -7.91
C SER A 303 2.61 22.66 -7.56
N ILE A 304 2.16 23.65 -8.33
CA ILE A 304 0.83 24.24 -8.19
C ILE A 304 -0.29 23.20 -8.37
N TYR A 305 -0.03 22.15 -9.15
CA TYR A 305 -0.93 21.03 -9.32
C TYR A 305 -0.70 19.97 -8.24
N SER A 306 -1.79 19.63 -7.55
CA SER A 306 -1.79 18.41 -6.72
C SER A 306 -1.68 17.19 -7.61
N HIS A 307 -0.71 16.32 -7.38
CA HIS A 307 -0.45 15.18 -8.24
C HIS A 307 -0.01 13.96 -7.44
N MET A 308 -0.05 12.78 -8.07
CA MET A 308 0.50 11.55 -7.51
C MET A 308 1.87 11.29 -8.10
N ASN A 309 2.85 10.91 -7.28
CA ASN A 309 4.14 10.51 -7.82
C ASN A 309 3.98 9.22 -8.66
N GLY A 310 4.73 9.14 -9.77
CA GLY A 310 4.68 7.98 -10.65
C GLY A 310 3.72 8.08 -11.82
N THR A 311 2.77 9.03 -11.83
CA THR A 311 1.84 9.21 -12.96
C THR A 311 2.55 9.58 -14.26
N GLY A 312 3.69 10.27 -14.17
CA GLY A 312 4.61 10.52 -15.30
C GLY A 312 5.81 9.57 -15.36
N SER A 313 5.82 8.47 -14.60
CA SER A 313 6.92 7.50 -14.58
C SER A 313 6.41 6.07 -14.32
N PHE A 314 6.70 5.46 -13.17
CA PHE A 314 6.53 4.03 -12.93
C PHE A 314 5.07 3.53 -13.04
N LEU A 315 4.08 4.36 -12.69
CA LEU A 315 2.66 4.00 -12.84
C LEU A 315 2.26 3.98 -14.32
N ALA A 316 2.54 5.07 -15.05
CA ALA A 316 2.26 5.12 -16.48
C ALA A 316 3.03 4.04 -17.27
N LEU A 317 4.29 3.79 -16.93
CA LEU A 317 5.10 2.73 -17.55
C LEU A 317 4.50 1.34 -17.31
N TYR A 318 4.02 1.06 -16.10
CA TYR A 318 3.35 -0.20 -15.81
C TYR A 318 2.11 -0.40 -16.69
N HIS A 319 1.22 0.59 -16.74
CA HIS A 319 -0.01 0.53 -17.53
C HIS A 319 0.26 0.51 -19.05
N MET A 320 1.25 1.28 -19.51
CA MET A 320 1.71 1.24 -20.90
C MET A 320 2.28 -0.12 -21.28
N GLY A 321 3.04 -0.76 -20.38
CA GLY A 321 3.53 -2.13 -20.55
C GLY A 321 2.39 -3.13 -20.71
N PHE A 322 1.36 -3.01 -19.87
CA PHE A 322 0.17 -3.86 -19.96
C PHE A 322 -0.56 -3.68 -21.29
N CYS A 323 -0.73 -2.44 -21.74
CA CYS A 323 -1.32 -2.16 -23.05
C CYS A 323 -0.51 -2.79 -24.19
N TYR A 324 0.83 -2.71 -24.14
CA TYR A 324 1.69 -3.37 -25.14
C TYR A 324 1.56 -4.90 -25.14
N GLU A 325 1.39 -5.54 -23.97
CA GLU A 325 1.11 -6.97 -23.91
C GLU A 325 -0.21 -7.30 -24.62
N LYS A 326 -1.26 -6.51 -24.38
CA LYS A 326 -2.58 -6.70 -25.01
C LYS A 326 -2.56 -6.44 -26.51
N LEU A 327 -1.63 -5.62 -26.99
CA LEU A 327 -1.39 -5.38 -28.42
C LEU A 327 -0.47 -6.41 -29.07
N GLY A 328 0.02 -7.41 -28.32
CA GLY A 328 0.94 -8.43 -28.85
C GLY A 328 2.35 -7.92 -29.11
N MET A 329 2.81 -6.91 -28.37
CA MET A 329 4.14 -6.29 -28.49
C MET A 329 4.99 -6.57 -27.24
N PRO A 330 5.45 -7.82 -27.02
CA PRO A 330 6.08 -8.23 -25.77
C PRO A 330 7.44 -7.57 -25.50
N GLU A 331 8.20 -7.20 -26.53
CA GLU A 331 9.47 -6.47 -26.37
C GLU A 331 9.26 -5.07 -25.79
N ASN A 332 8.23 -4.35 -26.29
CA ASN A 332 7.84 -3.04 -25.77
C ASN A 332 7.32 -3.16 -24.33
N ALA A 333 6.49 -4.16 -24.05
CA ALA A 333 5.99 -4.42 -22.70
C ALA A 333 7.13 -4.68 -21.70
N GLN A 334 8.07 -5.57 -22.07
CA GLN A 334 9.25 -5.86 -21.26
C GLN A 334 10.04 -4.59 -20.94
N ALA A 335 10.32 -3.76 -21.94
CA ALA A 335 11.04 -2.51 -21.75
C ALA A 335 10.31 -1.55 -20.78
N CYS A 336 8.99 -1.48 -20.85
CA CYS A 336 8.19 -0.66 -19.94
C CYS A 336 8.26 -1.15 -18.49
N TYR A 337 8.14 -2.47 -18.27
CA TYR A 337 8.23 -3.04 -16.91
C TYR A 337 9.62 -2.92 -16.31
N GLU A 338 10.67 -3.13 -17.10
CA GLU A 338 12.05 -2.90 -16.67
C GLU A 338 12.25 -1.44 -16.24
N ARG A 339 11.78 -0.48 -17.03
CA ARG A 339 11.84 0.95 -16.68
C ARG A 339 11.03 1.26 -15.44
N ALA A 340 9.81 0.73 -15.30
CA ALA A 340 8.98 0.97 -14.12
C ALA A 340 9.67 0.51 -12.82
N LEU A 341 10.30 -0.68 -12.83
CA LEU A 341 11.05 -1.20 -11.68
C LEU A 341 12.33 -0.40 -11.39
N HIS A 342 12.97 0.15 -12.43
CA HIS A 342 14.13 1.02 -12.28
C HIS A 342 13.75 2.36 -11.64
N GLU A 343 12.67 2.98 -12.10
CA GLU A 343 12.15 4.25 -11.57
C GLU A 343 11.67 4.12 -10.11
N ASN A 344 11.03 3.00 -9.77
CA ASN A 344 10.61 2.72 -8.39
C ASN A 344 10.65 1.22 -8.07
N ASN A 345 11.72 0.77 -7.42
CA ASN A 345 11.89 -0.62 -7.01
C ASN A 345 11.03 -1.06 -5.81
N GLN A 346 10.26 -0.15 -5.20
CA GLN A 346 9.25 -0.47 -4.18
C GLN A 346 7.90 -0.83 -4.82
N TYR A 347 7.64 -0.36 -6.05
CA TYR A 347 6.46 -0.68 -6.83
C TYR A 347 6.64 -2.03 -7.54
N ILE A 348 6.34 -3.12 -6.83
CA ILE A 348 6.66 -4.49 -7.25
C ILE A 348 5.78 -5.05 -8.37
N TYR A 349 4.63 -4.45 -8.68
CA TYR A 349 3.64 -5.01 -9.61
C TYR A 349 4.18 -5.33 -11.01
N PRO A 350 5.03 -4.51 -11.65
CA PRO A 350 5.61 -4.82 -12.95
C PRO A 350 6.44 -6.11 -12.96
N ALA A 351 6.98 -6.53 -11.80
CA ALA A 351 7.76 -7.76 -11.70
C ALA A 351 6.91 -9.01 -12.02
N GLY A 352 5.61 -9.00 -11.72
CA GLY A 352 4.70 -10.10 -12.04
C GLY A 352 4.56 -10.31 -13.55
N ASN A 353 4.21 -9.25 -14.28
CA ASN A 353 4.09 -9.30 -15.74
C ASN A 353 5.43 -9.60 -16.42
N LEU A 354 6.51 -8.97 -15.95
CA LEU A 354 7.86 -9.23 -16.44
C LEU A 354 8.28 -10.69 -16.23
N PHE A 355 7.99 -11.25 -15.05
CA PHE A 355 8.25 -12.65 -14.73
C PHE A 355 7.53 -13.58 -15.71
N LEU A 356 6.24 -13.36 -15.92
CA LEU A 356 5.43 -14.18 -16.84
C LEU A 356 5.99 -14.10 -18.26
N LEU A 357 6.22 -12.90 -18.79
CA LEU A 357 6.77 -12.69 -20.14
C LEU A 357 8.07 -13.47 -20.37
N ILE A 358 9.00 -13.40 -19.43
CA ILE A 358 10.31 -14.06 -19.54
C ILE A 358 10.17 -15.57 -19.34
N LEU A 359 9.37 -16.01 -18.36
CA LEU A 359 9.09 -17.42 -18.11
C LEU A 359 8.51 -18.08 -19.36
N LYS A 360 7.55 -17.43 -20.03
CA LYS A 360 6.95 -17.90 -21.27
C LYS A 360 7.96 -17.99 -22.41
N LYS A 361 8.80 -16.96 -22.59
CA LYS A 361 9.71 -16.84 -23.73
C LYS A 361 10.98 -17.67 -23.59
N ARG A 362 11.52 -17.84 -22.38
CA ARG A 362 12.86 -18.37 -22.13
C ARG A 362 12.92 -19.48 -21.09
N GLY A 363 11.83 -19.74 -20.38
CA GLY A 363 11.75 -20.79 -19.37
C GLY A 363 12.35 -20.41 -18.00
N PRO A 364 12.11 -21.26 -16.99
CA PRO A 364 12.24 -20.88 -15.58
C PRO A 364 13.68 -20.62 -15.11
N ARG A 365 14.67 -21.38 -15.61
CA ARG A 365 16.08 -21.16 -15.25
C ARG A 365 16.61 -19.84 -15.77
N TYR A 366 16.25 -19.48 -17.00
CA TYR A 366 16.63 -18.20 -17.57
C TYR A 366 15.96 -17.06 -16.82
N THR A 367 14.67 -17.18 -16.49
CA THR A 367 13.96 -16.18 -15.68
C THR A 367 14.69 -15.89 -14.37
N LEU A 368 15.15 -16.92 -13.65
CA LEU A 368 15.87 -16.72 -12.39
C LEU A 368 17.18 -15.94 -12.61
N GLU A 369 18.00 -16.35 -13.58
CA GLU A 369 19.27 -15.66 -13.86
C GLU A 369 19.02 -14.23 -14.36
N TYR A 370 17.98 -14.00 -15.16
CA TYR A 370 17.60 -12.66 -15.61
C TYR A 370 17.28 -11.72 -14.43
N PHE A 371 16.42 -12.14 -13.49
CA PHE A 371 16.06 -11.30 -12.33
C PHE A 371 17.26 -11.06 -11.41
N LYS A 372 18.18 -12.03 -11.34
CA LYS A 372 19.44 -11.92 -10.60
C LYS A 372 20.43 -10.97 -11.26
N GLU A 373 20.62 -11.06 -12.57
CA GLU A 373 21.53 -10.20 -13.34
C GLU A 373 21.06 -8.75 -13.36
N LYS A 374 19.75 -8.51 -13.41
CA LYS A 374 19.15 -7.17 -13.29
C LYS A 374 19.22 -6.60 -11.88
N GLY A 375 19.68 -7.36 -10.89
CA GLY A 375 19.80 -6.91 -9.50
C GLY A 375 18.48 -6.82 -8.74
N TYR A 376 17.36 -7.24 -9.32
CA TYR A 376 16.04 -7.17 -8.68
C TYR A 376 15.97 -8.01 -7.40
N LEU A 377 16.71 -9.13 -7.36
CA LEU A 377 16.78 -10.00 -6.18
C LEU A 377 17.62 -9.42 -5.02
N ASN A 378 18.25 -8.26 -5.19
CA ASN A 378 18.92 -7.56 -4.09
C ASN A 378 17.90 -6.79 -3.21
N ASN A 379 16.70 -6.50 -3.74
CA ASN A 379 15.60 -5.94 -2.98
C ASN A 379 14.77 -7.09 -2.40
N LEU A 380 14.67 -7.15 -1.06
CA LEU A 380 13.99 -8.24 -0.36
C LEU A 380 12.54 -8.43 -0.82
N ARG A 381 11.80 -7.34 -1.02
CA ARG A 381 10.38 -7.41 -1.42
C ARG A 381 10.22 -7.97 -2.82
N LEU A 382 11.05 -7.54 -3.77
CA LEU A 382 11.09 -8.10 -5.12
C LEU A 382 11.54 -9.56 -5.11
N ALA A 383 12.54 -9.90 -4.29
CA ALA A 383 13.02 -11.28 -4.15
C ALA A 383 11.92 -12.22 -3.62
N LEU A 384 11.18 -11.80 -2.60
CA LEU A 384 10.02 -12.53 -2.07
C LEU A 384 8.93 -12.69 -3.12
N THR A 385 8.56 -11.61 -3.82
CA THR A 385 7.56 -11.66 -4.91
C THR A 385 7.96 -12.64 -6.01
N VAL A 386 9.20 -12.59 -6.49
CA VAL A 386 9.68 -13.49 -7.55
C VAL A 386 9.77 -14.94 -7.05
N ALA A 387 10.17 -15.15 -5.79
CA ALA A 387 10.20 -16.48 -5.17
C ALA A 387 8.80 -17.11 -5.10
N ASP A 388 7.80 -16.35 -4.67
CA ASP A 388 6.40 -16.78 -4.63
C ASP A 388 5.85 -17.04 -6.03
N LEU A 389 6.19 -16.22 -7.03
CA LEU A 389 5.81 -16.48 -8.43
C LEU A 389 6.40 -17.79 -8.97
N PHE A 390 7.66 -18.10 -8.67
CA PHE A 390 8.24 -19.42 -8.99
C PHE A 390 7.52 -20.55 -8.28
N PHE A 391 7.13 -20.35 -7.02
CA PHE A 391 6.44 -21.35 -6.22
C PHE A 391 5.07 -21.69 -6.83
N LEU A 392 4.29 -20.65 -7.14
CA LEU A 392 2.99 -20.75 -7.79
C LEU A 392 3.10 -21.34 -9.20
N ALA A 393 4.18 -21.03 -9.93
CA ALA A 393 4.44 -21.59 -11.25
C ALA A 393 4.94 -23.05 -11.23
N GLY A 394 5.04 -23.68 -10.05
CA GLY A 394 5.43 -25.08 -9.91
C GLY A 394 6.94 -25.33 -9.93
N TYR A 395 7.75 -24.33 -9.57
CA TYR A 395 9.21 -24.45 -9.47
C TYR A 395 9.70 -24.12 -8.04
N PRO A 396 9.26 -24.87 -7.01
CA PRO A 396 9.62 -24.58 -5.61
C PRO A 396 11.13 -24.69 -5.34
N ASP A 397 11.88 -25.42 -6.18
CA ASP A 397 13.34 -25.46 -6.10
C ASP A 397 14.01 -24.12 -6.47
N LEU A 398 13.41 -23.37 -7.40
CA LEU A 398 13.92 -22.06 -7.82
C LEU A 398 13.50 -20.94 -6.86
N SER A 399 12.37 -21.10 -6.16
CA SER A 399 11.90 -20.13 -5.16
C SER A 399 12.95 -19.87 -4.07
N GLU A 400 13.53 -20.94 -3.49
CA GLU A 400 14.59 -20.78 -2.48
C GLU A 400 15.81 -20.01 -3.02
N ARG A 401 16.18 -20.25 -4.29
CA ARG A 401 17.35 -19.61 -4.90
C ARG A 401 17.17 -18.10 -5.07
N CYS A 402 15.93 -17.61 -5.11
CA CYS A 402 15.64 -16.17 -5.17
C CYS A 402 16.07 -15.45 -3.89
N LEU A 403 15.95 -16.11 -2.74
CA LEU A 403 16.21 -15.53 -1.42
C LEU A 403 17.67 -15.73 -0.94
N GLY A 404 18.48 -16.50 -1.67
CA GLY A 404 19.82 -16.90 -1.21
C GLY A 404 20.85 -15.78 -1.02
N ARG A 405 20.61 -14.56 -1.52
CA ARG A 405 21.49 -13.39 -1.37
C ARG A 405 20.98 -12.35 -0.35
N CYS A 406 19.72 -12.44 0.05
CA CYS A 406 19.19 -11.55 1.08
C CYS A 406 19.71 -12.04 2.43
N SER A 407 20.92 -11.61 2.81
CA SER A 407 21.45 -11.82 4.15
C SER A 407 20.43 -11.24 5.13
N VAL A 408 19.83 -12.12 5.92
CA VAL A 408 18.82 -11.78 6.92
C VAL A 408 19.44 -10.76 7.89
N SER A 409 19.16 -9.47 7.66
CA SER A 409 19.27 -8.48 8.72
C SER A 409 18.17 -8.79 9.74
N SER A 410 18.47 -8.54 11.03
CA SER A 410 17.70 -9.01 12.18
C SER A 410 16.20 -8.70 12.13
N ASP A 411 15.78 -7.66 11.41
CA ASP A 411 14.45 -7.06 11.56
C ASP A 411 13.37 -7.63 10.61
N LYS A 412 13.71 -8.53 9.68
CA LYS A 412 12.72 -9.18 8.77
C LYS A 412 12.95 -10.69 8.60
N SER A 413 13.46 -11.33 9.65
CA SER A 413 13.83 -12.74 9.62
C SER A 413 12.64 -13.70 9.53
N GLU A 414 11.50 -13.35 10.13
CA GLU A 414 10.36 -14.25 10.29
C GLU A 414 9.64 -14.61 8.97
N GLU A 415 9.30 -13.60 8.15
CA GLU A 415 8.70 -13.82 6.81
C GLU A 415 9.65 -14.62 5.92
N VAL A 416 10.95 -14.31 5.96
CA VAL A 416 11.97 -15.02 5.19
C VAL A 416 12.08 -16.48 5.64
N PHE A 417 12.08 -16.75 6.95
CA PHE A 417 12.08 -18.11 7.47
C PHE A 417 10.81 -18.88 7.09
N PHE A 418 9.65 -18.24 7.20
CA PHE A 418 8.39 -18.82 6.77
C PHE A 418 8.44 -19.24 5.30
N GLN A 419 8.87 -18.34 4.42
CA GLN A 419 8.95 -18.59 2.98
C GLN A 419 10.01 -19.64 2.63
N LEU A 420 11.22 -19.55 3.19
CA LEU A 420 12.26 -20.57 3.02
C LEU A 420 11.82 -21.94 3.53
N GLY A 421 11.08 -21.98 4.64
CA GLY A 421 10.48 -23.19 5.18
C GLY A 421 9.51 -23.82 4.17
N ARG A 422 8.56 -23.03 3.64
CA ARG A 422 7.61 -23.45 2.61
C ARG A 422 8.33 -24.01 1.38
N TYR A 423 9.22 -23.23 0.76
CA TYR A 423 9.90 -23.63 -0.46
C TYR A 423 10.73 -24.90 -0.30
N ASN A 424 11.40 -25.08 0.85
CA ASN A 424 12.16 -26.30 1.14
C ASN A 424 11.26 -27.51 1.38
N ILE A 425 10.16 -27.38 2.12
CA ILE A 425 9.19 -28.48 2.33
C ILE A 425 8.69 -28.98 0.98
N TYR A 426 8.20 -28.07 0.14
CA TYR A 426 7.52 -28.42 -1.10
C TYR A 426 8.45 -28.77 -2.26
N SER A 427 9.76 -28.54 -2.13
CA SER A 427 10.78 -29.06 -3.07
C SER A 427 11.40 -30.38 -2.62
N GLY A 428 10.91 -30.99 -1.53
CA GLY A 428 11.39 -32.28 -1.01
C GLY A 428 12.47 -32.19 0.07
N ARG A 429 12.95 -30.99 0.42
CA ARG A 429 13.97 -30.75 1.46
C ARG A 429 13.32 -30.62 2.85
N LEU A 430 12.52 -31.62 3.23
CA LEU A 430 11.63 -31.61 4.40
C LEU A 430 12.34 -31.21 5.70
N LYS A 431 13.49 -31.84 6.02
CA LYS A 431 14.27 -31.54 7.22
C LYS A 431 14.72 -30.07 7.27
N LYS A 432 15.22 -29.55 6.15
CA LYS A 432 15.68 -28.17 6.05
C LYS A 432 14.51 -27.19 6.21
N GLY A 433 13.37 -27.51 5.61
CA GLY A 433 12.16 -26.70 5.74
C GLY A 433 11.61 -26.67 7.18
N LEU A 434 11.63 -27.80 7.90
CA LEU A 434 11.27 -27.86 9.32
C LEU A 434 12.17 -26.97 10.18
N ASN A 435 13.49 -27.01 9.95
CA ASN A 435 14.44 -26.18 10.71
C ASN A 435 14.19 -24.68 10.54
N TYR A 436 13.73 -24.23 9.37
CA TYR A 436 13.32 -22.83 9.20
C TYR A 436 12.03 -22.51 9.94
N MET A 437 11.04 -23.41 9.89
CA MET A 437 9.77 -23.22 10.58
C MET A 437 9.92 -23.21 12.11
N GLU A 438 10.95 -23.87 12.66
CA GLU A 438 11.29 -23.83 14.10
C GLU A 438 11.90 -22.50 14.55
N GLN A 439 12.39 -21.68 13.63
CA GLN A 439 12.94 -20.35 13.95
C GLN A 439 11.87 -19.26 14.04
N ILE A 440 10.60 -19.56 13.71
CA ILE A 440 9.49 -18.61 13.76
C ILE A 440 8.98 -18.51 15.21
N PRO A 441 9.03 -17.33 15.86
CA PRO A 441 8.55 -17.15 17.23
C PRO A 441 7.03 -17.36 17.37
N GLU A 442 6.57 -17.78 18.55
CA GLU A 442 5.12 -17.99 18.81
C GLU A 442 4.28 -16.72 18.66
N GLY A 443 4.88 -15.54 18.85
CA GLY A 443 4.23 -14.24 18.68
C GLY A 443 4.18 -13.71 17.24
N SER A 444 4.78 -14.42 16.28
CA SER A 444 4.83 -14.02 14.88
C SER A 444 3.49 -14.19 14.18
N ASP A 445 3.16 -13.28 13.26
CA ASP A 445 1.99 -13.41 12.37
C ASP A 445 2.07 -14.68 11.49
N PHE A 446 3.28 -15.20 11.24
CA PHE A 446 3.51 -16.40 10.43
C PHE A 446 3.46 -17.71 11.22
N PHE A 447 3.35 -17.66 12.55
CA PHE A 447 3.49 -18.84 13.40
C PHE A 447 2.41 -19.89 13.14
N ILE A 448 1.15 -19.46 13.04
CA ILE A 448 -0.01 -20.34 12.86
C ILE A 448 0.10 -21.11 11.53
N ASP A 449 0.34 -20.39 10.44
CA ASP A 449 0.50 -21.00 9.12
C ASP A 449 1.75 -21.87 9.07
N GLY A 450 2.83 -21.45 9.74
CA GLY A 450 4.06 -22.22 9.90
C GLY A 450 3.83 -23.59 10.55
N GLN A 451 2.98 -23.69 11.58
CA GLN A 451 2.63 -24.98 12.19
C GLN A 451 1.90 -25.90 11.21
N THR A 452 1.05 -25.36 10.34
CA THR A 452 0.36 -26.16 9.31
C THR A 452 1.36 -26.77 8.33
N HIS A 453 2.33 -25.97 7.85
CA HIS A 453 3.41 -26.47 7.00
C HIS A 453 4.29 -27.50 7.71
N LYS A 454 4.62 -27.29 8.99
CA LYS A 454 5.34 -28.29 9.81
C LYS A 454 4.58 -29.62 9.88
N ALA A 455 3.27 -29.58 10.08
CA ALA A 455 2.45 -30.79 10.13
C ALA A 455 2.50 -31.56 8.80
N VAL A 456 2.38 -30.86 7.66
CA VAL A 456 2.51 -31.47 6.33
C VAL A 456 3.90 -32.09 6.14
N ALA A 457 4.96 -31.38 6.52
CA ALA A 457 6.32 -31.92 6.43
C ALA A 457 6.52 -33.17 7.29
N LEU A 458 6.00 -33.21 8.51
CA LEU A 458 6.06 -34.38 9.39
C LEU A 458 5.28 -35.58 8.81
N LEU A 459 4.12 -35.35 8.21
CA LEU A 459 3.35 -36.38 7.52
C LEU A 459 4.14 -36.95 6.32
N LEU A 460 4.72 -36.08 5.50
CA LEU A 460 5.54 -36.47 4.35
C LEU A 460 6.81 -37.23 4.75
N MET A 461 7.37 -36.95 5.94
CA MET A 461 8.52 -37.66 6.51
C MET A 461 8.15 -38.99 7.20
N GLY A 462 6.87 -39.34 7.32
CA GLY A 462 6.43 -40.52 8.09
C GLY A 462 6.52 -40.35 9.61
N ARG A 463 6.72 -39.13 10.11
CA ARG A 463 6.84 -38.81 11.54
C ARG A 463 5.47 -38.57 12.18
N PHE A 464 4.60 -39.58 12.14
CA PHE A 464 3.19 -39.44 12.53
C PHE A 464 2.98 -39.11 14.02
N ASN A 465 3.80 -39.66 14.91
CA ASN A 465 3.74 -39.35 16.35
C ASN A 465 4.06 -37.89 16.65
N ASP A 466 5.05 -37.32 15.95
CA ASP A 466 5.42 -35.92 16.09
C ASP A 466 4.33 -35.02 15.50
N CYS A 467 3.78 -35.41 14.34
CA CYS A 467 2.65 -34.71 13.72
C CYS A 467 1.41 -34.71 14.64
N ARG A 468 1.11 -35.83 15.29
CA ARG A 468 0.03 -35.96 16.27
C ARG A 468 0.26 -35.05 17.49
N SER A 469 1.49 -35.02 18.01
CA SER A 469 1.87 -34.15 19.13
C SER A 469 1.69 -32.67 18.78
N LEU A 470 2.10 -32.27 17.57
CA LEU A 470 1.87 -30.93 17.03
C LEU A 470 0.37 -30.62 16.88
N GLY A 471 -0.42 -31.56 16.36
CA GLY A 471 -1.87 -31.43 16.28
C GLY A 471 -2.53 -31.21 17.64
N LEU A 472 -2.07 -31.89 18.69
CA LEU A 472 -2.56 -31.68 20.07
C LEU A 472 -2.18 -30.29 20.62
N GLN A 473 -1.00 -29.76 20.26
CA GLN A 473 -0.61 -28.40 20.61
C GLN A 473 -1.50 -27.37 19.89
N MET A 474 -1.66 -27.50 18.57
CA MET A 474 -2.53 -26.65 17.76
C MET A 474 -3.99 -26.70 18.22
N TRP A 475 -4.47 -27.83 18.76
CA TRP A 475 -5.84 -27.96 19.27
C TRP A 475 -6.16 -27.00 20.43
N LYS A 476 -5.14 -26.65 21.24
CA LYS A 476 -5.28 -25.74 22.39
C LYS A 476 -5.63 -24.32 21.96
N ASN A 477 -5.20 -23.90 20.77
CA ASN A 477 -5.51 -22.58 20.23
C ASN A 477 -6.82 -22.62 19.41
N LYS A 478 -7.74 -21.71 19.71
CA LYS A 478 -9.07 -21.63 19.08
C LYS A 478 -8.98 -21.40 17.56
N LEU A 479 -7.99 -20.62 17.10
CA LEU A 479 -7.82 -20.29 15.68
C LEU A 479 -7.39 -21.51 14.85
N THR A 480 -6.59 -22.40 15.44
CA THR A 480 -6.04 -23.58 14.76
C THR A 480 -6.81 -24.86 15.01
N ARG A 481 -7.87 -24.84 15.83
CA ARG A 481 -8.57 -26.04 16.27
C ARG A 481 -9.13 -26.88 15.12
N THR A 482 -9.65 -26.24 14.07
CA THR A 482 -10.18 -26.95 12.91
C THR A 482 -9.07 -27.62 12.11
N THR A 483 -7.98 -26.91 11.81
CA THR A 483 -6.79 -27.46 11.14
C THR A 483 -6.16 -28.58 11.97
N ALA A 484 -6.05 -28.40 13.29
CA ALA A 484 -5.58 -29.40 14.23
C ALA A 484 -6.41 -30.68 14.17
N ARG A 485 -7.74 -30.57 14.04
CA ARG A 485 -8.63 -31.72 13.88
C ARG A 485 -8.30 -32.54 12.64
N VAL A 486 -8.07 -31.86 11.51
CA VAL A 486 -7.68 -32.51 10.26
C VAL A 486 -6.33 -33.21 10.42
N ILE A 487 -5.34 -32.52 10.99
CA ILE A 487 -3.99 -33.06 11.26
C ILE A 487 -4.05 -34.30 12.18
N LEU A 488 -4.84 -34.25 13.25
CA LEU A 488 -5.02 -35.38 14.17
C LEU A 488 -5.70 -36.57 13.49
N SER A 489 -6.72 -36.31 12.65
CA SER A 489 -7.36 -37.34 11.85
C SER A 489 -6.39 -37.98 10.86
N LEU A 490 -5.62 -37.16 10.13
CA LEU A 490 -4.61 -37.62 9.18
C LEU A 490 -3.53 -38.45 9.85
N SER A 491 -2.91 -37.94 10.91
CA SER A 491 -1.84 -38.65 11.64
C SER A 491 -2.31 -40.00 12.19
N ARG A 492 -3.53 -40.08 12.73
CA ARG A 492 -4.14 -41.35 13.18
C ARG A 492 -4.38 -42.31 12.02
N SER A 493 -5.00 -41.86 10.93
CA SER A 493 -5.26 -42.71 9.76
C SER A 493 -3.98 -43.21 9.09
N MET A 494 -2.94 -42.38 9.04
CA MET A 494 -1.62 -42.76 8.51
C MET A 494 -0.88 -43.76 9.41
N GLN A 495 -1.04 -43.65 10.74
CA GLN A 495 -0.38 -44.53 11.70
C GLN A 495 -1.08 -45.89 11.85
N ASP A 496 -2.41 -45.89 11.98
CA ASP A 496 -3.17 -47.07 12.40
C ASP A 496 -3.83 -47.80 11.20
N GLY A 497 -3.71 -47.27 9.97
CA GLY A 497 -4.44 -47.75 8.79
C GLY A 497 -5.97 -47.63 8.92
N GLN A 498 -6.45 -46.91 9.94
CA GLN A 498 -7.86 -46.74 10.23
C GLN A 498 -8.49 -45.69 9.30
N SER A 499 -9.70 -45.98 8.84
CA SER A 499 -10.51 -45.01 8.13
C SER A 499 -10.79 -43.79 9.03
N PRO A 500 -10.83 -42.55 8.49
CA PRO A 500 -11.10 -41.35 9.27
C PRO A 500 -12.36 -41.52 10.13
N ASP A 501 -12.27 -41.14 11.40
CA ASP A 501 -13.30 -41.41 12.40
C ASP A 501 -14.66 -40.81 11.97
N ALA A 502 -15.61 -41.68 11.63
CA ALA A 502 -16.94 -41.31 11.14
C ALA A 502 -17.86 -40.82 12.28
N SER A 503 -17.43 -40.93 13.54
CA SER A 503 -18.25 -40.59 14.70
C SER A 503 -18.17 -39.09 15.03
N THR A 504 -18.67 -38.23 14.16
CA THR A 504 -19.20 -36.93 14.60
C THR A 504 -20.29 -36.46 13.64
N LYS A 505 -21.54 -36.51 14.12
CA LYS A 505 -22.69 -35.85 13.50
C LYS A 505 -22.32 -34.40 13.18
N PHE A 506 -22.53 -34.00 11.92
CA PHE A 506 -22.29 -32.67 11.36
C PHE A 506 -20.83 -32.17 11.45
N ILE A 507 -20.09 -32.42 10.38
CA ILE A 507 -18.81 -31.80 10.11
C ILE A 507 -19.07 -30.54 9.25
N GLY A 508 -18.80 -29.36 9.82
CA GLY A 508 -19.13 -28.06 9.20
C GLY A 508 -18.20 -27.63 8.07
N ALA A 509 -18.59 -26.56 7.36
CA ALA A 509 -17.86 -25.96 6.24
C ALA A 509 -16.39 -25.61 6.54
N ASP A 510 -16.06 -25.31 7.80
CA ASP A 510 -14.69 -25.01 8.22
C ASP A 510 -13.76 -26.22 8.10
N LEU A 511 -14.23 -27.46 8.34
CA LEU A 511 -13.39 -28.65 8.18
C LEU A 511 -13.11 -28.92 6.69
N ILE A 512 -14.11 -28.72 5.83
CA ILE A 512 -13.93 -28.83 4.37
C ILE A 512 -12.86 -27.83 3.92
N ARG A 513 -12.96 -26.57 4.33
CA ARG A 513 -11.98 -25.53 4.01
C ARG A 513 -10.58 -25.87 4.51
N ALA A 514 -10.45 -26.32 5.75
CA ALA A 514 -9.16 -26.71 6.32
C ALA A 514 -8.54 -27.92 5.60
N SER A 515 -9.37 -28.91 5.24
CA SER A 515 -8.94 -30.10 4.50
C SER A 515 -8.51 -29.74 3.07
N LEU A 516 -9.26 -28.89 2.38
CA LEU A 516 -8.90 -28.38 1.05
C LEU A 516 -7.61 -27.57 1.07
N ASN A 517 -7.37 -26.76 2.11
CA ASN A 517 -6.10 -26.04 2.27
C ASN A 517 -4.92 -27.03 2.37
N ILE A 518 -4.99 -28.03 3.27
CA ILE A 518 -3.93 -29.03 3.40
C ILE A 518 -3.76 -29.85 2.11
N LEU A 519 -4.86 -30.16 1.41
CA LEU A 519 -4.84 -30.85 0.12
C LEU A 519 -4.09 -30.03 -0.93
N ASP A 520 -4.36 -28.73 -1.01
CA ASP A 520 -3.69 -27.81 -1.92
C ASP A 520 -2.18 -27.71 -1.63
N LEU A 521 -1.81 -27.63 -0.35
CA LEU A 521 -0.42 -27.70 0.09
C LEU A 521 0.27 -29.00 -0.36
N CYS A 522 -0.39 -30.15 -0.22
CA CYS A 522 0.14 -31.43 -0.69
C CYS A 522 0.41 -31.41 -2.19
N TYR A 523 -0.42 -30.71 -2.95
CA TYR A 523 -0.29 -30.59 -4.39
C TYR A 523 0.82 -29.66 -4.89
N HIS A 524 1.32 -28.79 -4.03
CA HIS A 524 2.55 -28.04 -4.28
C HIS A 524 3.83 -28.86 -4.06
N TYR A 525 3.73 -30.07 -3.50
CA TYR A 525 4.89 -30.94 -3.27
C TYR A 525 5.43 -31.52 -4.58
N LEU A 526 6.55 -30.97 -5.05
CA LEU A 526 7.26 -31.34 -6.28
C LEU A 526 8.71 -31.68 -5.94
N PRO A 527 8.97 -32.88 -5.37
CA PRO A 527 10.32 -33.28 -4.98
C PRO A 527 11.18 -33.48 -6.23
N GLY A 528 12.24 -32.67 -6.38
CA GLY A 528 13.03 -32.67 -7.61
C GLY A 528 13.72 -34.01 -7.92
N LYS A 529 14.42 -34.62 -6.95
CA LYS A 529 15.26 -35.83 -7.17
C LYS A 529 15.36 -36.82 -5.99
N SER A 530 14.65 -36.62 -4.88
CA SER A 530 14.72 -37.54 -3.74
C SER A 530 13.35 -38.16 -3.44
N THR A 531 13.17 -39.42 -3.81
CA THR A 531 12.02 -40.21 -3.35
C THR A 531 12.51 -41.32 -2.44
N GLU A 532 12.57 -41.03 -1.15
CA GLU A 532 12.33 -42.04 -0.13
C GLU A 532 10.89 -41.85 0.36
N GLY A 533 10.06 -42.90 0.23
CA GLY A 533 8.79 -43.05 0.95
C GLY A 533 7.74 -41.93 0.81
N SER A 534 7.29 -41.62 -0.41
CA SER A 534 6.23 -40.60 -0.59
C SER A 534 4.89 -41.07 0.00
N HIS A 535 4.62 -40.65 1.24
CA HIS A 535 3.30 -40.74 1.88
C HIS A 535 2.24 -39.86 1.20
N LEU A 536 2.62 -39.04 0.22
CA LEU A 536 1.76 -38.06 -0.45
C LEU A 536 0.44 -38.67 -0.94
N THR A 537 0.50 -39.77 -1.69
CA THR A 537 -0.70 -40.39 -2.26
C THR A 537 -1.66 -40.87 -1.18
N GLN A 538 -1.14 -41.42 -0.08
CA GLN A 538 -1.95 -41.84 1.06
C GLN A 538 -2.59 -40.63 1.75
N ILE A 539 -1.82 -39.56 1.97
CA ILE A 539 -2.32 -38.31 2.58
C ILE A 539 -3.45 -37.71 1.74
N ILE A 540 -3.27 -37.62 0.41
CA ILE A 540 -4.29 -37.11 -0.52
C ILE A 540 -5.57 -37.95 -0.44
N ASN A 541 -5.45 -39.28 -0.51
CA ASN A 541 -6.60 -40.18 -0.44
C ASN A 541 -7.38 -40.04 0.87
N ILE A 542 -6.67 -39.88 1.99
CA ILE A 542 -7.29 -39.69 3.31
C ILE A 542 -7.98 -38.32 3.37
N LEU A 543 -7.33 -37.26 2.88
CA LEU A 543 -7.91 -35.92 2.81
C LEU A 543 -9.20 -35.88 1.98
N GLU A 544 -9.19 -36.49 0.79
CA GLU A 544 -10.41 -36.62 -0.01
C GLU A 544 -11.49 -37.38 0.74
N SER A 545 -11.13 -38.47 1.43
CA SER A 545 -12.09 -39.25 2.22
C SER A 545 -12.72 -38.41 3.35
N ILE A 546 -11.92 -37.59 4.04
CA ILE A 546 -12.40 -36.64 5.06
C ILE A 546 -13.39 -35.64 4.44
N ILE A 547 -13.06 -35.07 3.28
CA ILE A 547 -13.89 -34.08 2.59
C ILE A 547 -15.21 -34.71 2.15
N ARG A 548 -15.21 -35.85 1.45
CA ARG A 548 -16.42 -36.54 0.96
C ARG A 548 -17.37 -36.91 2.10
N ARG A 549 -16.83 -37.31 3.26
CA ARG A 549 -17.60 -37.65 4.45
C ARG A 549 -18.14 -36.43 5.21
N SER A 550 -17.72 -35.22 4.85
CA SER A 550 -18.20 -33.97 5.44
C SER A 550 -19.53 -33.54 4.80
N ILE A 551 -20.64 -34.06 5.31
CA ILE A 551 -22.01 -33.79 4.84
C ILE A 551 -22.48 -32.40 5.34
N PRO A 552 -23.18 -31.59 4.53
CA PRO A 552 -23.88 -31.95 3.28
C PRO A 552 -23.20 -31.55 1.96
N MET A 553 -22.05 -30.86 1.97
CA MET A 553 -21.47 -30.27 0.75
C MET A 553 -20.07 -30.79 0.37
N GLY A 554 -19.56 -31.83 1.02
CA GLY A 554 -18.21 -32.38 0.80
C GLY A 554 -17.88 -32.73 -0.66
N ASP A 555 -18.69 -33.57 -1.30
CA ASP A 555 -18.49 -33.97 -2.70
C ASP A 555 -18.51 -32.78 -3.67
N ARG A 556 -19.45 -31.85 -3.45
CA ARG A 556 -19.57 -30.63 -4.26
C ARG A 556 -18.34 -29.74 -4.11
N ALA A 557 -17.85 -29.55 -2.89
CA ALA A 557 -16.67 -28.73 -2.63
C ALA A 557 -15.41 -29.33 -3.28
N LEU A 558 -15.28 -30.66 -3.29
CA LEU A 558 -14.17 -31.33 -3.96
C LEU A 558 -14.26 -31.21 -5.49
N GLN A 559 -15.48 -31.32 -6.05
CA GLN A 559 -15.71 -31.10 -7.47
C GLN A 559 -15.39 -29.66 -7.89
N GLU A 560 -15.85 -28.67 -7.12
CA GLU A 560 -15.54 -27.24 -7.35
C GLU A 560 -14.02 -27.01 -7.29
N TYR A 561 -13.32 -27.53 -6.27
CA TYR A 561 -11.86 -27.45 -6.16
C TYR A 561 -11.12 -28.00 -7.39
N TYR A 562 -11.48 -29.21 -7.83
CA TYR A 562 -10.82 -29.81 -9.00
C TYR A 562 -11.17 -29.11 -10.32
N GLN A 563 -12.38 -28.57 -10.44
CA GLN A 563 -12.78 -27.78 -11.59
C GLN A 563 -11.94 -26.50 -11.68
N ASP A 564 -11.80 -25.77 -10.58
CA ASP A 564 -11.01 -24.54 -10.50
C ASP A 564 -9.56 -24.81 -10.88
N ARG A 565 -8.97 -25.85 -10.29
CA ARG A 565 -7.59 -26.23 -10.60
C ARG A 565 -7.40 -26.65 -12.06
N THR A 566 -8.37 -27.36 -12.64
CA THR A 566 -8.35 -27.72 -14.06
C THR A 566 -8.42 -26.47 -14.93
N ASN A 567 -9.23 -25.48 -14.57
CA ASN A 567 -9.29 -24.20 -15.27
C ASN A 567 -7.97 -23.45 -15.18
N SER A 568 -7.36 -23.33 -13.98
CA SER A 568 -6.05 -22.70 -13.82
C SER A 568 -4.95 -23.40 -14.61
N LEU A 569 -4.97 -24.73 -14.67
CA LEU A 569 -4.05 -25.49 -15.52
C LEU A 569 -4.30 -25.21 -17.00
N ARG A 570 -5.55 -25.17 -17.47
CA ARG A 570 -5.88 -24.81 -18.86
C ARG A 570 -5.40 -23.41 -19.20
N GLU A 571 -5.66 -22.42 -18.37
CA GLU A 571 -5.17 -21.05 -18.56
C GLU A 571 -3.63 -21.02 -18.64
N PHE A 572 -2.96 -21.76 -17.77
CA PHE A 572 -1.50 -21.89 -17.81
C PHE A 572 -1.01 -22.61 -19.09
N PHE A 573 -1.69 -23.66 -19.53
CA PHE A 573 -1.37 -24.39 -20.76
C PHE A 573 -1.62 -23.53 -22.00
N ASP A 574 -2.74 -22.82 -22.09
CA ASP A 574 -3.05 -21.87 -23.15
C ASP A 574 -2.03 -20.73 -23.16
N TYR A 575 -1.63 -20.26 -21.97
CA TYR A 575 -0.58 -19.27 -21.83
C TYR A 575 0.77 -19.77 -22.34
N LYS A 576 1.16 -21.02 -21.99
CA LYS A 576 2.49 -21.60 -22.24
C LYS A 576 2.63 -22.29 -23.61
N PHE A 577 1.55 -22.86 -24.13
CA PHE A 577 1.52 -23.71 -25.32
C PHE A 577 0.36 -23.38 -26.28
N GLY A 578 -0.58 -22.51 -25.89
CA GLY A 578 -1.67 -22.09 -26.77
C GLY A 578 -1.15 -21.33 -27.98
N ASN A 579 -1.87 -21.47 -29.10
CA ASN A 579 -1.56 -20.86 -30.40
C ASN A 579 -1.83 -19.34 -30.41
N GLY A 580 -1.19 -18.58 -29.52
CA GLY A 580 -1.08 -17.12 -29.63
C GLY A 580 -0.07 -16.67 -30.69
N GLY A 581 0.59 -17.61 -31.37
CA GLY A 581 1.35 -17.40 -32.58
C GLY A 581 1.04 -18.52 -33.57
N ILE A 582 0.62 -18.13 -34.78
CA ILE A 582 0.39 -18.98 -35.95
C ILE A 582 -0.94 -19.78 -35.93
N ARG A 583 -2.00 -19.14 -36.44
CA ARG A 583 -2.85 -19.72 -37.48
C ARG A 583 -3.22 -18.61 -38.47
N THR A 584 -2.62 -18.71 -39.67
CA THR A 584 -2.90 -18.02 -40.96
C THR A 584 -3.46 -16.61 -40.94
#